data_AF-A0A3N5LFJ8-F1
#
_entry.id   AF-A0A3N5LFJ8-F1
#
_cell.length_a   1.000
_cell.length_b   1.000
_cell.length_c   1.000
_cell.angle_alpha   90.00
_cell.angle_beta   90.00
_cell.angle_gamma   90.00
#
_symmetry.space_group_name_H-M   'P 1'
#
loop_
_entity.id
_entity.type
_entity.pdbx_description
1 polymer ?
#
loop_
_entity_poly.entity_id
_entity_poly.type
_entity_poly.pdbx_seq_one_letter_code
_entity_poly.pdbx_strand_id
1 'polypeptide(L)'
;MRFPRIVYLVLPVLFLSVVGLLAAQGGKTLDGKQIFTDQKCQMCHDVSTAGIQATTKSEKMKGPDLATVVSGKDAKVLANVLRKKANTAHDKPHPKAFTGTDEELGALIAWLQAQKSATGQKSGTNKKAE
;
A
#
# COMPACT_ATOMS: atom_id res chain seq x y z
N MET A 1 42.66 -45.37 -30.05
CA MET A 1 41.57 -45.03 -29.11
C MET A 1 41.43 -43.51 -29.08
N ARG A 2 40.37 -42.96 -29.66
CA ARG A 2 40.08 -41.51 -29.71
C ARG A 2 38.73 -41.31 -29.05
N PHE A 3 38.73 -40.90 -27.78
CA PHE A 3 37.51 -40.57 -27.05
C PHE A 3 36.98 -39.22 -27.55
N PRO A 4 35.72 -39.13 -28.04
CA PRO A 4 35.16 -37.86 -28.50
C PRO A 4 34.88 -36.94 -27.30
N ARG A 5 35.40 -35.73 -27.43
CA ARG A 5 35.21 -34.56 -26.54
C ARG A 5 33.77 -34.02 -26.65
N ILE A 6 32.75 -34.85 -26.39
CA ILE A 6 31.34 -34.48 -26.51
C ILE A 6 30.57 -34.93 -25.25
N VAL A 7 31.22 -34.79 -24.10
CA VAL A 7 30.64 -35.07 -22.77
C VAL A 7 30.76 -33.82 -21.89
N TYR A 8 30.64 -32.63 -22.48
CA TYR A 8 30.62 -31.35 -21.77
C TYR A 8 29.76 -30.31 -22.50
N LEU A 9 28.54 -30.67 -22.87
CA LEU A 9 27.48 -29.71 -23.23
C LEU A 9 26.15 -30.15 -22.61
N VAL A 10 26.19 -30.49 -21.33
CA VAL A 10 25.00 -30.54 -20.46
C VAL A 10 25.29 -29.51 -19.36
N LEU A 11 24.35 -28.58 -19.13
CA LEU A 11 24.36 -27.47 -18.14
C LEU A 11 25.17 -26.21 -18.55
N PRO A 12 24.61 -24.98 -18.66
CA PRO A 12 23.34 -24.47 -18.11
C PRO A 12 22.56 -23.54 -19.07
N VAL A 13 21.50 -24.02 -19.74
CA VAL A 13 20.50 -23.15 -20.40
C VAL A 13 19.14 -23.34 -19.71
N LEU A 14 19.13 -23.15 -18.40
CA LEU A 14 17.93 -23.29 -17.55
C LEU A 14 17.75 -22.11 -16.59
N PHE A 15 18.23 -20.90 -16.94
CA PHE A 15 18.20 -19.75 -16.02
C PHE A 15 17.89 -18.40 -16.66
N LEU A 16 17.21 -18.36 -17.82
CA LEU A 16 16.93 -17.09 -18.53
C LEU A 16 15.54 -17.04 -19.17
N SER A 17 14.50 -17.55 -18.50
CA SER A 17 13.10 -17.36 -18.95
C SER A 17 12.07 -17.29 -17.81
N VAL A 18 12.44 -16.81 -16.63
CA VAL A 18 11.48 -16.38 -15.58
C VAL A 18 11.53 -14.86 -15.45
N VAL A 19 11.27 -14.15 -16.55
CA VAL A 19 11.02 -12.70 -16.53
C VAL A 19 9.86 -12.43 -17.48
N GLY A 20 8.65 -12.82 -17.10
CA GLY A 20 7.54 -12.69 -18.04
C GLY A 20 6.13 -12.75 -17.51
N LEU A 21 5.87 -12.96 -16.21
CA LEU A 21 4.47 -13.23 -15.81
C LEU A 21 4.10 -12.84 -14.37
N LEU A 22 4.30 -11.60 -13.94
CA LEU A 22 3.77 -11.17 -12.62
C LEU A 22 3.38 -9.69 -12.51
N ALA A 23 2.83 -9.07 -13.56
CA ALA A 23 2.33 -7.70 -13.46
C ALA A 23 0.98 -7.44 -14.14
N ALA A 24 0.17 -8.48 -14.35
CA ALA A 24 -1.22 -8.33 -14.80
C ALA A 24 -2.16 -9.01 -13.81
N GLN A 25 -2.16 -8.55 -12.55
CA GLN A 25 -3.24 -8.90 -11.63
C GLN A 25 -4.44 -8.02 -11.96
N GLY A 26 -5.30 -8.53 -12.83
CA GLY A 26 -6.70 -8.06 -13.00
C GLY A 26 -7.53 -8.38 -11.76
N GLY A 27 -7.05 -8.02 -10.58
CA GLY A 27 -7.75 -8.16 -9.31
C GLY A 27 -8.83 -7.09 -9.20
N LYS A 28 -9.94 -7.43 -8.53
CA LYS A 28 -10.97 -6.47 -8.12
C LYS A 28 -10.27 -5.23 -7.58
N THR A 29 -10.57 -4.05 -8.12
CA THR A 29 -10.02 -2.80 -7.64
C THR A 29 -10.48 -2.59 -6.20
N LEU A 30 -9.60 -2.89 -5.25
CA LEU A 30 -9.86 -2.65 -3.83
C LEU A 30 -9.85 -1.14 -3.59
N ASP A 31 -10.94 -0.65 -3.00
CA ASP A 31 -11.06 0.77 -2.67
C ASP A 31 -10.39 1.05 -1.31
N GLY A 32 -9.17 1.57 -1.37
CA GLY A 32 -8.40 1.93 -0.17
C GLY A 32 -9.09 2.97 0.72
N LYS A 33 -9.92 3.87 0.14
CA LYS A 33 -10.72 4.83 0.92
C LYS A 33 -11.84 4.11 1.66
N GLN A 34 -12.51 3.15 1.02
CA GLN A 34 -13.53 2.34 1.68
C GLN A 34 -12.93 1.51 2.82
N ILE A 35 -11.78 0.87 2.57
CA ILE A 35 -11.06 0.09 3.59
C ILE A 35 -10.68 0.98 4.79
N PHE A 36 -10.27 2.23 4.55
CA PHE A 36 -9.97 3.20 5.62
C PHE A 36 -11.18 3.44 6.54
N THR A 37 -12.37 3.61 5.95
CA THR A 37 -13.61 3.81 6.73
C THR A 37 -14.08 2.53 7.42
N ASP A 38 -13.98 1.39 6.74
CA ASP A 38 -14.41 0.08 7.26
C ASP A 38 -13.55 -0.35 8.46
N GLN A 39 -12.24 -0.11 8.37
CA GLN A 39 -11.29 -0.37 9.47
C GLN A 39 -11.36 0.69 10.58
N LYS A 40 -12.25 1.69 10.44
CA LYS A 40 -12.46 2.79 11.40
C LYS A 40 -11.22 3.65 11.63
N CYS A 41 -10.37 3.80 10.61
CA CYS A 41 -9.20 4.68 10.69
C CYS A 41 -9.62 6.16 10.86
N GLN A 42 -10.77 6.55 10.27
CA GLN A 42 -11.41 7.86 10.45
C GLN A 42 -11.75 8.17 11.92
N MET A 43 -11.80 7.17 12.81
CA MET A 43 -12.08 7.46 14.21
C MET A 43 -11.02 8.39 14.82
N CYS A 44 -9.76 8.23 14.42
CA CYS A 44 -8.63 8.97 15.01
C CYS A 44 -7.90 9.86 14.01
N HIS A 45 -7.94 9.57 12.71
CA HIS A 45 -7.12 10.24 11.71
C HIS A 45 -7.94 11.08 10.74
N ASP A 46 -7.41 12.26 10.42
CA ASP A 46 -7.81 13.04 9.25
C ASP A 46 -7.08 12.53 7.99
N VAL A 47 -7.68 12.79 6.83
CA VAL A 47 -7.03 12.75 5.52
C VAL A 47 -7.47 14.01 4.79
N SER A 48 -6.77 15.13 5.02
CA SER A 48 -7.22 16.45 4.56
C SER A 48 -7.40 16.53 3.04
N THR A 49 -6.55 15.86 2.27
CA THR A 49 -6.63 15.84 0.80
C THR A 49 -7.80 15.02 0.25
N ALA A 50 -8.41 14.16 1.08
CA ALA A 50 -9.63 13.43 0.76
C ALA A 50 -10.88 14.01 1.42
N GLY A 51 -10.77 15.15 2.14
CA GLY A 51 -11.86 15.77 2.89
C GLY A 51 -12.36 14.93 4.08
N ILE A 52 -11.53 14.00 4.58
CA ILE A 52 -11.92 13.13 5.69
C ILE A 52 -11.46 13.75 7.00
N GLN A 53 -12.41 13.96 7.91
CA GLN A 53 -12.13 14.45 9.26
C GLN A 53 -12.26 13.33 10.28
N ALA A 54 -11.38 13.34 11.28
CA ALA A 54 -11.41 12.44 12.41
C ALA A 54 -12.69 12.65 13.21
N THR A 55 -13.38 11.57 13.59
CA THR A 55 -14.66 11.67 14.33
C THR A 55 -14.48 11.74 15.83
N THR A 56 -13.28 11.45 16.36
CA THR A 56 -13.00 11.59 17.79
C THR A 56 -13.06 13.05 18.23
N LYS A 57 -13.69 13.30 19.38
CA LYS A 57 -13.68 14.60 20.06
C LYS A 57 -12.49 14.76 21.03
N SER A 58 -11.74 13.68 21.26
CA SER A 58 -10.60 13.69 22.19
C SER A 58 -9.31 13.92 21.43
N GLU A 59 -8.65 15.04 21.72
CA GLU A 59 -7.34 15.41 21.19
C GLU A 59 -6.27 14.40 21.58
N LYS A 60 -6.42 13.74 22.75
CA LYS A 60 -5.48 12.69 23.21
C LYS A 60 -5.55 11.42 22.36
N MET A 61 -6.69 11.18 21.71
CA MET A 61 -6.92 10.03 20.84
C MET A 61 -6.76 10.38 19.36
N LYS A 62 -6.72 11.67 19.03
CA LYS A 62 -6.59 12.15 17.66
C LYS A 62 -5.17 11.88 17.18
N GLY A 63 -5.07 11.07 16.14
CA GLY A 63 -3.82 10.81 15.43
C GLY A 63 -3.48 11.95 14.47
N PRO A 64 -2.25 11.97 13.93
CA PRO A 64 -1.86 12.96 12.94
C PRO A 64 -2.66 12.81 11.63
N ASP A 65 -2.77 13.89 10.87
CA ASP A 65 -3.29 13.85 9.51
C ASP A 65 -2.41 12.98 8.62
N LEU A 66 -3.02 11.99 7.96
CA LEU A 66 -2.28 11.03 7.16
C LEU A 66 -1.98 11.53 5.74
N ALA A 67 -2.57 12.63 5.29
CA ALA A 67 -2.30 13.18 3.95
C ALA A 67 -0.80 13.50 3.74
N THR A 68 -0.09 13.88 4.81
CA THR A 68 1.33 14.27 4.74
C THR A 68 2.26 13.26 5.41
N VAL A 69 1.80 12.54 6.44
CA VAL A 69 2.65 11.66 7.26
C VAL A 69 3.04 10.36 6.56
N VAL A 70 2.18 9.84 5.70
CA VAL A 70 2.45 8.60 4.95
C VAL A 70 3.35 8.83 3.73
N SER A 71 3.52 10.09 3.32
CA SER A 71 4.32 10.47 2.17
C SER A 71 5.81 10.24 2.44
N GLY A 72 6.42 9.32 1.68
CA GLY A 72 7.82 8.96 1.83
C GLY A 72 8.11 7.92 2.91
N LYS A 73 7.08 7.37 3.57
CA LYS A 73 7.23 6.20 4.43
C LYS A 73 7.15 4.93 3.60
N ASP A 74 8.03 3.98 3.91
CA ASP A 74 8.06 2.67 3.29
C ASP A 74 6.77 1.88 3.61
N ALA A 75 6.21 1.22 2.60
CA ALA A 75 4.95 0.49 2.71
C ALA A 75 5.03 -0.67 3.72
N LYS A 76 6.19 -1.33 3.83
CA LYS A 76 6.41 -2.43 4.79
C LYS A 76 6.49 -1.89 6.22
N VAL A 77 7.09 -0.73 6.43
CA VAL A 77 7.08 -0.05 7.74
C VAL A 77 5.65 0.30 8.15
N LEU A 78 4.85 0.88 7.24
CA LEU A 78 3.45 1.19 7.51
C LEU A 78 2.63 -0.07 7.85
N ALA A 79 2.81 -1.15 7.08
CA ALA A 79 2.17 -2.43 7.35
C ALA A 79 2.56 -2.99 8.73
N ASN A 80 3.85 -2.89 9.11
CA ASN A 80 4.32 -3.35 10.41
C ASN A 80 3.73 -2.54 11.57
N VAL A 81 3.60 -1.22 11.43
CA VAL A 81 2.93 -0.38 12.44
C VAL A 81 1.47 -0.81 12.61
N LEU A 82 0.76 -1.00 11.50
CA LEU A 82 -0.65 -1.40 11.50
C LEU A 82 -0.87 -2.83 12.01
N ARG A 83 0.13 -3.71 11.89
CA ARG A 83 0.14 -5.06 12.48
C ARG A 83 0.75 -5.10 13.89
N LYS A 84 1.02 -3.94 14.51
CA LYS A 84 1.67 -3.81 15.85
C LYS A 84 3.05 -4.49 15.95
N LYS A 85 3.74 -4.68 14.82
CA LYS A 85 5.11 -5.20 14.75
C LYS A 85 6.16 -4.09 14.83
N ALA A 86 5.75 -2.84 14.70
CA ALA A 86 6.58 -1.65 14.86
C ALA A 86 5.83 -0.57 15.64
N ASN A 87 6.58 0.30 16.32
CA ASN A 87 6.02 1.45 17.01
C ASN A 87 5.72 2.60 16.04
N THR A 88 4.78 3.45 16.45
CA THR A 88 4.55 4.75 15.84
C THR A 88 5.73 5.69 16.12
N ALA A 89 5.70 6.91 15.55
CA ALA A 89 6.73 7.93 15.79
C ALA A 89 6.85 8.38 17.27
N HIS A 90 5.92 7.97 18.14
CA HIS A 90 5.94 8.28 19.58
C HIS A 90 6.39 7.09 20.44
N ASP A 91 7.12 6.13 19.86
CA ASP A 91 7.63 4.92 20.53
C ASP A 91 6.55 4.04 21.18
N LYS A 92 5.30 4.21 20.76
CA LYS A 92 4.15 3.41 21.19
C LYS A 92 3.53 2.66 20.01
N PRO A 93 3.06 1.42 20.19
CA PRO A 93 2.35 0.71 19.13
C PRO A 93 1.05 1.42 18.77
N HIS A 94 0.65 1.32 17.51
CA HIS A 94 -0.65 1.84 17.07
C HIS A 94 -1.77 1.12 17.85
N PRO A 95 -2.75 1.84 18.44
CA PRO A 95 -3.67 1.25 19.43
C PRO A 95 -4.54 0.13 18.83
N LYS A 96 -4.92 0.25 17.56
CA LYS A 96 -5.72 -0.73 16.83
C LYS A 96 -4.86 -1.50 15.83
N ALA A 97 -4.90 -2.82 15.88
CA ALA A 97 -4.31 -3.65 14.82
C ALA A 97 -5.25 -3.67 13.60
N PHE A 98 -4.68 -3.65 12.41
CA PHE A 98 -5.44 -3.85 11.17
C PHE A 98 -5.92 -5.31 11.10
N THR A 99 -7.20 -5.48 10.73
CA THR A 99 -7.89 -6.78 10.78
C THR A 99 -8.22 -7.36 9.41
N GLY A 100 -8.01 -6.61 8.32
CA GLY A 100 -8.19 -7.11 6.97
C GLY A 100 -7.06 -8.02 6.49
N THR A 101 -7.23 -8.48 5.25
CA THR A 101 -6.27 -9.24 4.44
C THR A 101 -5.04 -8.40 4.07
N ASP A 102 -3.97 -9.06 3.60
CA ASP A 102 -2.78 -8.35 3.16
C ASP A 102 -3.03 -7.59 1.84
N GLU A 103 -3.94 -8.07 0.99
CA GLU A 103 -4.38 -7.33 -0.20
C GLU A 103 -5.10 -6.02 0.17
N GLU A 104 -6.02 -6.07 1.14
CA GLU A 104 -6.70 -4.87 1.65
C GLU A 104 -5.74 -3.90 2.32
N LEU A 105 -4.76 -4.41 3.09
CA LEU A 105 -3.73 -3.59 3.71
C LEU A 105 -2.87 -2.89 2.64
N GLY A 106 -2.49 -3.61 1.59
CA GLY A 106 -1.75 -3.06 0.45
C GLY A 106 -2.54 -1.96 -0.26
N ALA A 107 -3.83 -2.18 -0.54
CA ALA A 107 -4.70 -1.21 -1.18
C ALA A 107 -4.89 0.05 -0.32
N LEU A 108 -5.06 -0.11 0.99
CA LEU A 108 -5.14 1.00 1.94
C LEU A 108 -3.84 1.84 1.94
N ILE A 109 -2.69 1.19 2.04
CA ILE A 109 -1.38 1.87 2.08
C ILE A 109 -1.12 2.59 0.75
N ALA A 110 -1.41 1.95 -0.37
CA ALA A 110 -1.26 2.57 -1.70
C ALA A 110 -2.16 3.81 -1.84
N TRP A 111 -3.42 3.71 -1.40
CA TRP A 111 -4.33 4.86 -1.40
C TRP A 111 -3.84 6.00 -0.51
N LEU A 112 -3.34 5.70 0.70
CA LEU A 112 -2.76 6.67 1.62
C LEU A 112 -1.52 7.36 1.02
N GLN A 113 -0.60 6.60 0.41
CA GLN A 113 0.60 7.14 -0.22
C GLN A 113 0.29 8.06 -1.41
N ALA A 114 -0.85 7.85 -2.09
CA ALA A 114 -1.33 8.72 -3.17
C ALA A 114 -1.87 10.09 -2.66
N GLN A 115 -2.07 10.27 -1.36
CA GLN A 115 -2.72 11.47 -0.79
C GLN A 115 -1.90 12.77 -0.87
N LYS A 116 -0.66 12.74 -1.35
CA LYS A 116 0.16 13.93 -1.67
C LYS A 116 0.13 14.31 -3.15
N SER A 117 -0.42 13.47 -4.00
CA SER A 117 -0.50 13.67 -5.45
C SER A 117 -1.78 14.39 -5.90
N ALA A 118 -2.78 14.50 -5.02
CA ALA A 118 -4.10 15.06 -5.35
C ALA A 118 -4.15 16.61 -5.46
N THR A 119 -3.12 17.33 -5.02
CA THR A 119 -2.99 18.78 -5.27
C THR A 119 -2.26 19.11 -6.58
N GLY A 120 -1.92 18.11 -7.39
CA GLY A 120 -1.27 18.29 -8.70
C GLY A 120 -1.89 17.54 -9.87
N GLN A 121 -2.95 16.75 -9.67
CA GLN A 121 -3.59 15.99 -10.74
C GLN A 121 -5.05 16.37 -10.87
N LYS A 122 -5.34 17.27 -11.82
CA LYS A 122 -6.68 17.40 -12.42
C LYS A 122 -7.16 15.97 -12.74
N SER A 123 -8.23 15.56 -12.09
CA SER A 123 -9.05 14.41 -12.50
C SER A 123 -9.68 14.77 -13.84
N GLY A 124 -8.91 14.62 -14.91
CA GLY A 124 -9.38 14.63 -16.28
C GLY A 124 -9.71 13.18 -16.65
N THR A 125 -10.91 12.73 -16.30
CA THR A 125 -11.54 11.61 -17.01
C THR A 125 -12.82 12.13 -17.66
N ASN A 126 -12.81 12.05 -18.99
CA ASN A 126 -13.80 12.53 -19.94
C ASN A 126 -15.25 12.05 -19.68
N LYS A 127 -16.18 12.86 -20.23
CA LYS A 127 -17.37 12.47 -21.03
C LYS A 127 -18.75 12.67 -20.39
N LYS A 128 -19.50 13.66 -20.91
CA LYS A 128 -20.91 13.60 -21.42
C LYS A 128 -21.26 14.99 -22.01
N ALA A 129 -21.25 15.17 -23.32
CA ALA A 129 -22.40 15.02 -24.23
C ALA A 129 -23.56 15.95 -23.89
N GLU A 130 -23.66 17.06 -24.64
CA GLU A 130 -24.88 17.69 -25.19
C GLU A 130 -24.48 18.73 -26.24
#